data_AF-F7JIQ4-F1
#
_entry.id   AF-F7JIQ4-F1
#
_cell.length_a   1.000
_cell.length_b   1.000
_cell.length_c   1.000
_cell.angle_alpha   90.00
_cell.angle_beta   90.00
_cell.angle_gamma   90.00
#
_symmetry.space_group_name_H-M   'P 1'
#
loop_
_entity.id
_entity.type
_entity.pdbx_description
1 polymer ?
#
loop_
_entity_poly.entity_id
_entity_poly.type
_entity_poly.pdbx_seq_one_letter_code
_entity_poly.pdbx_strand_id
1 'polypeptide(L)'
;MEDRGISRAVIGRLPRYYRYLGDLSEVGVERISSNELSKKMRVTASQIRQDLNNFGGFGQQGYGYNVKISARGDRKDLRAWLQS
;
A
#
# COMPACT_ATOMS: atom_id res chain seq x y z
N MET A 1 -6.93 -9.26 -19.45
CA MET A 1 -6.24 -8.74 -18.26
C MET A 1 -7.33 -8.64 -17.20
N GLU A 2 -7.24 -9.40 -16.11
CA GLU A 2 -8.34 -9.52 -15.15
C GLU A 2 -8.66 -8.15 -14.54
N ASP A 3 -9.86 -7.67 -14.84
CA ASP A 3 -10.58 -6.68 -14.05
C ASP A 3 -10.74 -7.25 -12.63
N ARG A 4 -9.71 -7.12 -11.79
CA ARG A 4 -9.71 -7.68 -10.43
C ARG A 4 -10.61 -6.91 -9.47
N GLY A 5 -11.65 -6.24 -9.99
CA GLY A 5 -12.80 -5.71 -9.27
C GLY A 5 -12.44 -5.19 -7.89
N ILE A 6 -11.47 -4.26 -7.82
CA ILE A 6 -10.94 -3.79 -6.54
C ILE A 6 -12.09 -3.16 -5.77
N SER A 7 -12.41 -3.74 -4.61
CA SER A 7 -13.54 -3.27 -3.81
C SER A 7 -13.37 -1.80 -3.43
N ARG A 8 -14.48 -1.05 -3.41
CA ARG A 8 -14.53 0.33 -2.89
C ARG A 8 -13.93 0.45 -1.49
N ALA A 9 -14.01 -0.60 -0.67
CA ALA A 9 -13.40 -0.62 0.65
C ALA A 9 -11.86 -0.55 0.60
N VAL A 10 -11.24 -1.22 -0.38
CA VAL A 10 -9.79 -1.18 -0.61
C VAL A 10 -9.37 0.19 -1.14
N ILE A 11 -10.12 0.71 -2.12
CA ILE A 11 -9.94 2.07 -2.67
C ILE A 11 -9.99 3.13 -1.55
N GLY A 12 -10.92 3.01 -0.61
CA GLY A 12 -11.03 3.92 0.53
C GLY A 12 -9.84 3.85 1.52
N ARG A 13 -9.14 2.71 1.61
CA ARG A 13 -7.99 2.53 2.51
C ARG A 13 -6.67 2.96 1.88
N LEU A 14 -6.55 2.88 0.56
CA LEU A 14 -5.34 3.24 -0.19
C LEU A 14 -4.73 4.61 0.20
N PRO A 15 -5.49 5.71 0.28
CA PRO A 15 -4.91 7.01 0.64
C PRO A 15 -4.22 7.01 2.01
N ARG A 16 -4.71 6.20 2.97
CA ARG A 16 -4.06 6.07 4.28
C ARG A 16 -2.76 5.27 4.17
N TYR A 17 -2.71 4.20 3.35
CA TYR A 17 -1.47 3.45 3.13
C TYR A 17 -0.39 4.36 2.54
N TYR A 18 -0.74 5.10 1.49
CA TYR A 18 0.18 6.03 0.83
C TYR A 18 0.70 7.13 1.75
N ARG A 19 -0.18 7.77 2.54
CA ARG A 19 0.23 8.81 3.48
C ARG A 19 1.25 8.26 4.47
N TYR A 20 0.94 7.13 5.08
CA TYR A 20 1.79 6.55 6.10
C TYR A 20 3.12 6.03 5.53
N LEU A 21 3.13 5.47 4.33
CA LEU A 21 4.36 5.10 3.63
C LEU A 21 5.16 6.33 3.21
N GLY A 22 4.50 7.43 2.85
CA GLY A 22 5.14 8.73 2.64
C GLY A 22 5.87 9.23 3.89
N ASP A 23 5.18 9.26 5.03
CA ASP A 23 5.76 9.67 6.32
C ASP A 23 6.99 8.82 6.67
N LEU A 24 6.92 7.51 6.45
CA LEU A 24 8.05 6.59 6.66
C LEU A 24 9.21 6.87 5.69
N SER A 25 8.91 7.20 4.45
CA SER A 25 9.92 7.57 3.46
C SER A 25 10.66 8.84 3.85
N GLU A 26 9.95 9.82 4.41
CA GLU A 26 10.55 11.10 4.85
C GLU A 26 11.53 10.92 6.00
N VAL A 27 11.27 9.96 6.90
CA VAL A 27 12.19 9.62 8.00
C VAL A 27 13.24 8.57 7.61
N GLY A 28 13.35 8.23 6.32
CA GLY A 28 14.38 7.34 5.79
C GLY A 28 14.14 5.84 6.05
N VAL A 29 12.93 5.45 6.47
CA VAL A 29 12.59 4.03 6.62
C VAL A 29 12.45 3.42 5.23
N GLU A 30 13.24 2.38 4.95
CA GLU A 30 13.23 1.73 3.64
C GLU A 30 12.22 0.59 3.53
N ARG A 31 11.91 -0.07 4.65
CA ARG A 31 11.04 -1.25 4.69
C ARG A 31 10.12 -1.23 5.90
N ILE A 32 8.93 -1.80 5.73
CA ILE A 32 7.98 -2.01 6.82
C ILE A 32 7.23 -3.33 6.68
N SER A 33 6.97 -4.01 7.79
CA SER A 33 6.17 -5.24 7.78
C SER A 33 4.66 -4.97 7.83
N SER A 34 3.85 -5.94 7.38
CA SER A 34 2.38 -5.89 7.55
C SER A 34 1.95 -5.79 9.01
N ASN A 35 2.77 -6.33 9.93
CA ASN A 35 2.49 -6.30 11.37
C ASN A 35 2.77 -4.92 11.99
N GLU A 36 3.67 -4.14 11.43
CA GLU A 36 3.92 -2.77 11.89
C GLU A 36 2.88 -1.81 11.33
N LEU A 37 2.52 -1.98 10.06
CA LEU A 37 1.40 -1.28 9.43
C LEU A 37 0.09 -1.51 10.19
N SER A 38 -0.19 -2.75 10.60
CA SER A 38 -1.45 -3.09 11.31
C SER A 38 -1.62 -2.33 12.62
N LYS A 39 -0.54 -2.22 13.40
CA LYS A 39 -0.52 -1.51 14.70
C LYS A 39 -0.94 -0.05 14.57
N LYS A 40 -0.59 0.61 13.46
CA LYS A 40 -0.89 2.03 13.25
C LYS A 40 -2.20 2.27 12.51
N MET A 41 -2.58 1.35 11.63
CA MET A 41 -3.74 1.56 10.75
C MET A 41 -5.05 1.03 11.33
N ARG A 42 -4.98 0.24 12.42
CA ARG A 42 -6.12 -0.49 13.01
C ARG A 42 -6.78 -1.44 11.99
N VAL A 43 -5.95 -2.04 11.15
CA VAL A 43 -6.32 -3.02 10.12
C VAL A 43 -5.47 -4.26 10.34
N THR A 44 -5.99 -5.46 10.11
CA THR A 44 -5.20 -6.69 10.33
C THR A 44 -4.05 -6.80 9.32
N ALA A 45 -2.96 -7.44 9.72
CA ALA A 45 -1.83 -7.70 8.83
C ALA A 45 -2.24 -8.52 7.60
N SER A 46 -3.25 -9.40 7.75
CA SER A 46 -3.81 -10.17 6.63
C SER A 46 -4.52 -9.28 5.63
N GLN A 47 -5.37 -8.37 6.11
CA GLN A 47 -6.08 -7.44 5.24
C GLN A 47 -5.10 -6.52 4.50
N ILE A 48 -4.02 -6.07 5.15
CA ILE A 48 -2.98 -5.27 4.52
C ILE A 48 -2.30 -6.05 3.39
N ARG A 49 -1.95 -7.32 3.62
CA ARG A 49 -1.38 -8.18 2.56
C ARG A 49 -2.34 -8.32 1.39
N GLN A 50 -3.61 -8.60 1.66
CA GLN A 50 -4.62 -8.76 0.61
C GLN A 50 -4.82 -7.46 -0.16
N ASP A 51 -4.98 -6.33 0.54
CA ASP A 51 -5.13 -5.01 -0.04
C ASP A 51 -3.97 -4.70 -0.99
N LEU A 52 -2.74 -4.77 -0.49
CA LEU A 52 -1.54 -4.44 -1.27
C LEU A 52 -1.25 -5.45 -2.39
N ASN A 53 -1.61 -6.73 -2.23
CA ASN A 53 -1.48 -7.73 -3.29
C ASN A 53 -2.35 -7.42 -4.52
N ASN A 54 -3.47 -6.70 -4.36
CA ASN A 54 -4.32 -6.29 -5.50
C ASN A 54 -3.60 -5.34 -6.47
N PHE A 55 -2.56 -4.64 -6.00
CA PHE A 55 -1.93 -3.55 -6.75
C PHE A 55 -0.60 -3.94 -7.41
N GLY A 56 -0.11 -5.18 -7.25
CA GLY A 56 1.10 -5.65 -7.93
C GLY A 56 2.30 -6.05 -7.06
N GLY A 57 2.08 -6.85 -6.00
CA GLY A 57 3.17 -7.59 -5.36
C GLY A 57 4.20 -6.71 -4.62
N PHE A 58 3.75 -5.73 -3.85
CA PHE A 58 4.60 -4.76 -3.14
C PHE A 58 5.49 -5.34 -2.01
N GLY A 59 5.44 -6.65 -1.76
CA GLY A 59 6.17 -7.27 -0.65
C GLY A 59 6.62 -8.68 -0.96
N GLN A 60 7.78 -9.03 -0.43
CA GLN A 60 8.27 -10.40 -0.37
C GLN A 60 7.96 -10.97 1.01
N GLN A 61 7.43 -12.20 1.05
CA GLN A 61 7.13 -12.89 2.31
C GLN A 61 8.39 -12.94 3.20
N GLY A 62 8.26 -12.48 4.44
CA GLY A 62 9.38 -12.40 5.40
C GLY A 62 10.27 -11.16 5.29
N TYR A 63 10.16 -10.36 4.23
CA TYR A 63 11.02 -9.18 3.98
C TYR A 63 10.31 -7.82 4.10
N GLY A 64 8.97 -7.82 4.14
CA GLY A 64 8.16 -6.60 4.24
C GLY A 64 8.05 -5.82 2.92
N TYR A 65 7.38 -4.67 3.00
CA TYR A 65 7.08 -3.78 1.88
C TYR A 65 8.14 -2.72 1.73
N ASN A 66 8.52 -2.42 0.49
CA ASN A 66 9.43 -1.31 0.21
C ASN A 66 8.68 0.01 0.31
N VAL A 67 9.14 0.88 1.21
CA VAL A 67 8.52 2.19 1.47
C VAL A 67 8.78 3.16 0.31
N LYS A 68 9.97 3.10 -0.32
CA LYS A 68 10.36 3.97 -1.44
C LYS A 68 9.54 3.74 -2.72
N ILE A 69 9.11 2.50 -2.97
CA ILE A 69 8.26 2.18 -4.13
C ILE A 69 6.89 2.86 -4.01
N SER A 70 6.38 3.04 -2.79
CA SER A 70 5.06 3.64 -2.58
C SER A 70 5.06 5.17 -2.56
N ALA A 71 6.20 5.81 -2.33
CA ALA A 71 6.29 7.27 -2.21
C ALA A 71 6.64 7.98 -3.55
N ARG A 72 7.21 7.24 -4.51
CA ARG A 72 7.64 7.75 -5.84
C ARG A 72 6.77 7.29 -7.02
N GLY A 73 5.61 6.67 -6.78
CA GLY A 73 4.55 6.65 -7.79
C GLY A 73 3.97 8.06 -7.85
N ASP A 74 4.26 8.81 -8.92
CA ASP A 74 3.83 10.18 -9.11
C ASP A 74 2.37 10.37 -8.65
N ARG A 75 2.07 11.45 -7.91
CA ARG A 75 0.69 11.85 -7.55
C ARG A 75 -0.29 11.88 -8.75
N LYS A 76 0.22 11.84 -9.99
CA LYS A 76 -0.54 11.69 -11.24
C LYS A 76 -1.12 10.28 -11.44
N ASP A 77 -0.46 9.24 -10.95
CA ASP A 77 -0.88 7.85 -11.18
C ASP A 77 -2.13 7.46 -10.41
N LEU A 78 -2.34 7.98 -9.19
CA LEU A 78 -3.50 7.58 -8.38
C LEU A 78 -4.85 7.97 -9.02
N ARG A 79 -4.90 9.05 -9.81
CA ARG A 79 -6.11 9.44 -10.57
C ARG A 79 -6.26 8.60 -11.84
N ALA A 80 -5.16 8.30 -12.54
CA ALA A 80 -5.18 7.42 -13.71
C ALA A 80 -5.60 5.98 -13.33
N TRP A 81 -5.21 5.52 -12.14
CA TRP A 81 -5.52 4.18 -11.60
C TRP A 81 -6.94 4.02 -11.04
N LEU A 82 -7.60 5.11 -10.61
CA LEU A 82 -8.96 5.05 -10.08
C LEU A 82 -10.04 5.27 -11.15
N GLN A 83 -9.65 5.73 -12.34
CA GLN A 83 -10.54 6.04 -13.46
C GLN A 83 -10.40 5.08 -14.65
N SER A 84 -9.45 4.15 -14.61
CA SER A 84 -9.27 3.09 -15.61
C SER A 84 -9.70 1.75 -15.04
#